data_AF-A0A660Z9A1-F1
#
_entry.id   AF-A0A660Z9A1-F1
#
_cell.length_a   1.000
_cell.length_b   1.000
_cell.length_c   1.000
_cell.angle_alpha   90.00
_cell.angle_beta   90.00
_cell.angle_gamma   90.00
#
_symmetry.space_group_name_H-M   'P 1'
#
loop_
_entity.id
_entity.type
_entity.pdbx_description
1 polymer ?
#
loop_
_entity_poly.entity_id
_entity_poly.type
_entity_poly.pdbx_seq_one_letter_code
_entity_poly.pdbx_strand_id
1 'polypeptide(L)'
;KEKWNFFKLRPQNFPTVRIAGGGRIIRRLIKNELFRNIITLFTEEHKQRKIVSMLRNMIIVNAKGYWRNHYVFDKPAKEEINYFIGLSRADEIIINVILPVLAVYFEIFDDKPAARRVKNLYLNFHQKSSNRVVNQVADSLHISDSESKSVHMQGMIELFRHYCVKERCMECEIGKVVFK
;
A
#
# COMPACT_ATOMS: atom_id res chain seq x y z
N LYS A 1 28.60 14.66 5.69
CA LYS A 1 27.39 14.63 4.81
C LYS A 1 26.22 14.15 5.66
N GLU A 2 25.24 15.00 5.91
CA GLU A 2 23.99 14.55 6.55
C GLU A 2 23.33 13.52 5.62
N LYS A 3 23.07 12.31 6.14
CA LYS A 3 22.51 11.18 5.37
C LYS A 3 21.03 11.35 5.03
N TRP A 4 20.38 12.40 5.53
CA TRP A 4 18.96 12.65 5.33
C TRP A 4 18.74 13.57 4.14
N ASN A 5 18.11 13.04 3.08
CA ASN A 5 17.72 13.84 1.91
C ASN A 5 16.27 14.32 2.07
N PHE A 6 16.12 15.60 2.35
CA PHE A 6 14.82 16.27 2.52
C PHE A 6 14.31 16.97 1.24
N PHE A 7 15.10 16.94 0.16
CA PHE A 7 14.77 17.66 -1.07
C PHE A 7 13.60 17.00 -1.83
N LYS A 8 12.69 17.82 -2.37
CA LYS A 8 11.51 17.42 -3.18
C LYS A 8 10.50 16.48 -2.50
N LEU A 9 10.48 16.42 -1.16
CA LEU A 9 9.47 15.67 -0.44
C LEU A 9 8.26 16.53 -0.08
N ARG A 10 7.06 15.98 -0.26
CA ARG A 10 5.84 16.54 0.35
C ARG A 10 5.89 16.33 1.87
N PRO A 11 5.30 17.22 2.70
CA PRO A 11 5.35 17.11 4.17
C PRO A 11 5.01 15.72 4.73
N GLN A 12 3.98 15.05 4.19
CA GLN A 12 3.58 13.71 4.65
C GLN A 12 4.62 12.61 4.33
N ASN A 13 5.52 12.85 3.38
CA ASN A 13 6.58 11.93 2.98
C ASN A 13 7.91 12.21 3.69
N PHE A 14 7.96 13.22 4.57
CA PHE A 14 9.18 13.52 5.30
C PHE A 14 9.59 12.34 6.17
N PRO A 15 10.89 12.03 6.26
CA PRO A 15 11.35 10.86 7.00
C PRO A 15 10.99 10.90 8.50
N THR A 16 11.00 12.08 9.11
CA THR A 16 10.56 12.33 10.49
C THR A 16 9.09 11.94 10.72
N VAL A 17 8.20 12.35 9.80
CA VAL A 17 6.77 12.02 9.82
C VAL A 17 6.57 10.52 9.61
N ARG A 18 7.34 9.91 8.69
CA ARG A 18 7.32 8.46 8.46
C ARG A 18 7.76 7.68 9.69
N ILE A 19 8.80 8.13 10.39
CA ILE A 19 9.24 7.53 11.66
C ILE A 19 8.17 7.69 12.73
N ALA A 20 7.54 8.87 12.85
CA ALA A 20 6.44 9.08 13.78
C ALA A 20 5.28 8.10 13.52
N GLY A 21 4.91 7.89 12.25
CA GLY A 21 3.91 6.89 11.85
C GLY A 21 4.35 5.45 12.19
N GLY A 22 5.57 5.07 11.81
CA GLY A 22 6.14 3.75 12.09
C GLY A 22 6.20 3.43 13.58
N GLY A 23 6.62 4.38 14.42
CA GLY A 23 6.62 4.23 15.88
C GLY A 23 5.22 3.97 16.45
N ARG A 24 4.17 4.55 15.86
CA ARG A 24 2.78 4.26 16.27
C ARG A 24 2.34 2.86 15.85
N ILE A 25 2.75 2.38 14.69
CA ILE A 25 2.51 0.99 14.26
C ILE A 25 3.24 0.00 15.17
N ILE A 26 4.53 0.23 15.46
CA ILE A 26 5.31 -0.62 16.39
C ILE A 26 4.64 -0.68 17.76
N ARG A 27 4.20 0.48 18.30
CA ARG A 27 3.46 0.51 19.56
C ARG A 27 2.17 -0.32 19.48
N ARG A 28 1.41 -0.24 18.38
CA ARG A 28 0.19 -1.05 18.17
C ARG A 28 0.51 -2.55 18.07
N LEU A 29 1.62 -2.92 17.44
CA LEU A 29 2.09 -4.32 17.38
C LEU A 29 2.39 -4.85 18.78
N ILE A 30 3.12 -4.09 19.60
CA ILE A 30 3.59 -4.55 20.92
C ILE A 30 2.53 -4.45 22.02
N LYS A 31 1.66 -3.42 21.98
CA LYS A 31 0.72 -3.10 23.08
C LYS A 31 -0.74 -3.33 22.77
N ASN A 32 -1.10 -3.47 21.48
CA ASN A 32 -2.49 -3.59 21.05
C ASN A 32 -2.73 -4.84 20.21
N GLU A 33 -1.80 -5.81 20.24
CA GLU A 33 -1.95 -7.09 19.55
C GLU A 33 -2.30 -6.93 18.05
N LEU A 34 -1.77 -5.88 17.40
CA LEU A 34 -2.20 -5.50 16.04
C LEU A 34 -2.11 -6.66 15.05
N PHE A 35 -1.02 -7.43 15.08
CA PHE A 35 -0.84 -8.55 14.16
C PHE A 35 -1.85 -9.68 14.43
N ARG A 36 -2.07 -10.04 15.69
CA ARG A 36 -3.08 -11.02 16.10
C ARG A 36 -4.49 -10.58 15.67
N ASN A 37 -4.83 -9.31 15.91
CA ASN A 37 -6.13 -8.76 15.51
C ASN A 37 -6.33 -8.82 13.99
N ILE A 38 -5.26 -8.55 13.21
CA ILE A 38 -5.30 -8.68 11.76
C ILE A 38 -5.53 -10.15 11.35
N ILE A 39 -4.83 -11.11 11.96
CA ILE A 39 -5.05 -12.55 11.70
C ILE A 39 -6.50 -12.94 11.95
N THR A 40 -7.08 -12.53 13.08
CA THR A 40 -8.47 -12.83 13.46
C THR A 40 -9.49 -12.38 12.39
N LEU A 41 -9.25 -11.25 11.72
CA LEU A 41 -10.13 -10.77 10.64
C LEU A 41 -10.25 -11.77 9.47
N PHE A 42 -9.23 -12.59 9.25
CA PHE A 42 -9.19 -13.56 8.17
C PHE A 42 -9.47 -14.98 8.62
N THR A 43 -9.58 -15.26 9.91
CA THR A 43 -10.03 -16.57 10.42
C THR A 43 -11.54 -16.60 10.59
N GLU A 44 -12.15 -15.46 10.91
CA GLU A 44 -13.60 -15.31 11.05
C GLU A 44 -14.29 -15.01 9.70
N GLU A 45 -15.59 -15.31 9.62
CA GLU A 45 -16.38 -15.02 8.43
C GLU A 45 -16.89 -13.57 8.46
N HIS A 46 -16.28 -12.72 7.62
CA HIS A 46 -16.69 -11.34 7.44
C HIS A 46 -16.92 -11.03 5.96
N LYS A 47 -17.87 -10.13 5.65
CA LYS A 47 -18.01 -9.56 4.30
C LYS A 47 -16.72 -8.83 3.92
N GLN A 48 -16.26 -9.02 2.68
CA GLN A 48 -14.99 -8.45 2.19
C GLN A 48 -14.87 -6.93 2.40
N ARG A 49 -15.93 -6.17 2.14
CA ARG A 49 -15.96 -4.70 2.36
C ARG A 49 -15.68 -4.32 3.81
N LYS A 50 -16.16 -5.13 4.76
CA LYS A 50 -15.94 -4.94 6.20
C LYS A 50 -14.46 -5.16 6.54
N ILE A 51 -13.84 -6.22 6.01
CA ILE A 51 -12.41 -6.51 6.20
C ILE A 51 -11.54 -5.33 5.72
N VAL A 52 -11.80 -4.80 4.52
CA VAL A 52 -11.04 -3.64 3.98
C VAL A 52 -11.14 -2.43 4.91
N SER A 53 -12.36 -2.10 5.38
CA SER A 53 -12.56 -0.97 6.30
C SER A 53 -11.84 -1.18 7.63
N MET A 54 -11.93 -2.40 8.20
CA MET A 54 -11.26 -2.73 9.45
C MET A 54 -9.73 -2.67 9.32
N LEU A 55 -9.16 -3.22 8.24
CA LEU A 55 -7.73 -3.12 7.96
C LEU A 55 -7.26 -1.67 7.85
N ARG A 56 -7.98 -0.85 7.08
CA ARG A 56 -7.67 0.58 6.94
C ARG A 56 -7.68 1.27 8.30
N ASN A 57 -8.70 1.04 9.12
CA ASN A 57 -8.80 1.63 10.45
C ASN A 57 -7.66 1.20 11.39
N MET A 58 -7.21 -0.06 11.29
CA MET A 58 -6.09 -0.59 12.06
C MET A 58 -4.74 0.00 11.66
N ILE A 59 -4.57 0.45 10.40
CA ILE A 59 -3.31 0.94 9.85
C ILE A 59 -3.24 2.47 9.79
N ILE A 60 -4.36 3.17 9.60
CA ILE A 60 -4.40 4.63 9.59
C ILE A 60 -3.94 5.18 10.95
N VAL A 61 -3.11 6.22 10.88
CA VAL A 61 -2.57 6.91 12.06
C VAL A 61 -2.77 8.40 11.87
N ASN A 62 -3.68 8.97 12.66
CA ASN A 62 -3.86 10.43 12.76
C ASN A 62 -2.60 11.07 13.35
N ALA A 63 -2.21 12.21 12.80
CA ALA A 63 -1.11 12.98 13.32
C ALA A 63 -1.49 13.64 14.65
N LYS A 64 -0.54 13.66 15.59
CA LYS A 64 -0.71 14.24 16.93
C LYS A 64 0.60 14.80 17.47
N GLY A 65 0.50 15.77 18.38
CA GLY A 65 1.65 16.36 19.07
C GLY A 65 2.58 17.12 18.12
N TYR A 66 3.88 17.16 18.45
CA TYR A 66 4.89 17.93 17.73
C TYR A 66 4.84 17.75 16.20
N TRP A 67 4.80 16.49 15.75
CA TRP A 67 4.83 16.12 14.33
C TRP A 67 3.55 16.45 13.54
N ARG A 68 2.49 16.93 14.21
CA ARG A 68 1.31 17.50 13.51
C ARG A 68 1.67 18.84 12.86
N ASN A 69 2.48 19.62 13.55
CA ASN A 69 2.80 21.01 13.17
C ASN A 69 4.27 21.17 12.76
N HIS A 70 5.04 20.09 12.72
CA HIS A 70 6.45 20.08 12.33
C HIS A 70 6.71 18.84 11.48
N TYR A 71 7.50 18.98 10.42
CA TYR A 71 8.12 17.85 9.71
C TYR A 71 9.63 18.04 9.54
N VAL A 72 10.12 19.24 9.84
CA VAL A 72 11.52 19.54 10.11
C VAL A 72 11.58 20.01 11.56
N PHE A 73 12.61 19.60 12.30
CA PHE A 73 12.79 20.07 13.66
C PHE A 73 12.88 21.60 13.70
N ASP A 74 12.22 22.16 14.70
CA ASP A 74 12.17 23.59 15.06
C ASP A 74 11.72 24.52 13.94
N LYS A 75 11.12 23.94 12.90
CA LYS A 75 10.52 24.66 11.78
C LYS A 75 9.05 24.30 11.68
N PRO A 76 8.13 25.22 12.03
CA PRO A 76 6.72 24.96 11.92
C PRO A 76 6.33 24.70 10.46
N ALA A 77 5.42 23.75 10.28
CA ALA A 77 4.84 23.43 9.00
C ALA A 77 3.92 24.59 8.56
N LYS A 78 3.91 24.88 7.26
CA LYS A 78 2.97 25.85 6.68
C LYS A 78 1.51 25.41 6.82
N GLU A 79 1.30 24.10 6.78
CA GLU A 79 -0.01 23.45 6.91
C GLU A 79 0.11 22.29 7.89
N GLU A 80 -0.96 22.06 8.65
CA GLU A 80 -1.02 20.92 9.55
C GLU A 80 -1.01 19.60 8.80
N ILE A 81 -0.27 18.65 9.34
CA ILE A 81 -0.30 17.26 8.88
C ILE A 81 -1.46 16.59 9.59
N ASN A 82 -2.46 16.10 8.85
CA ASN A 82 -3.63 15.42 9.43
C ASN A 82 -3.36 13.95 9.79
N TYR A 83 -2.47 13.29 9.03
CA TYR A 83 -2.18 11.86 9.16
C TYR A 83 -0.68 11.59 9.06
N PHE A 84 -0.14 10.77 9.96
CA PHE A 84 1.17 10.15 9.78
C PHE A 84 1.09 8.99 8.79
N ILE A 85 -0.04 8.27 8.79
CA ILE A 85 -0.39 7.24 7.81
C ILE A 85 -1.82 7.50 7.38
N GLY A 86 -1.99 8.11 6.19
CA GLY A 86 -3.29 8.35 5.58
C GLY A 86 -3.79 7.15 4.78
N LEU A 87 -4.97 7.28 4.18
CA LEU A 87 -5.67 6.22 3.46
C LEU A 87 -4.84 5.58 2.33
N SER A 88 -4.23 6.39 1.45
CA SER A 88 -3.39 5.89 0.35
C SER A 88 -2.18 5.11 0.87
N ARG A 89 -1.52 5.58 1.93
CA ARG A 89 -0.40 4.85 2.54
C ARG A 89 -0.87 3.56 3.22
N ALA A 90 -2.02 3.59 3.88
CA ALA A 90 -2.60 2.39 4.48
C ALA A 90 -2.89 1.32 3.43
N ASP A 91 -3.48 1.70 2.28
CA ASP A 91 -3.70 0.79 1.15
C ASP A 91 -2.38 0.17 0.67
N GLU A 92 -1.33 0.98 0.49
CA GLU A 92 -0.01 0.50 0.09
C GLU A 92 0.63 -0.47 1.10
N ILE A 93 0.50 -0.20 2.40
CA ILE A 93 0.99 -1.10 3.45
C ILE A 93 0.19 -2.41 3.43
N ILE A 94 -1.14 -2.34 3.27
CA ILE A 94 -1.98 -3.52 3.22
C ILE A 94 -1.57 -4.42 2.04
N ILE A 95 -1.43 -3.85 0.86
CA ILE A 95 -1.17 -4.60 -0.38
C ILE A 95 0.26 -5.13 -0.46
N ASN A 96 1.24 -4.30 -0.11
CA ASN A 96 2.66 -4.65 -0.30
C ASN A 96 3.27 -5.36 0.92
N VAL A 97 2.62 -5.31 2.09
CA VAL A 97 3.16 -5.88 3.33
C VAL A 97 2.18 -6.85 3.96
N ILE A 98 0.99 -6.39 4.35
CA ILE A 98 0.09 -7.21 5.19
C ILE A 98 -0.42 -8.43 4.43
N LEU A 99 -0.98 -8.27 3.24
CA LEU A 99 -1.54 -9.39 2.48
C LEU A 99 -0.48 -10.43 2.08
N PRO A 100 0.73 -10.05 1.59
CA PRO A 100 1.81 -11.00 1.36
C PRO A 100 2.24 -11.76 2.63
N VAL A 101 2.41 -11.05 3.76
CA VAL A 101 2.77 -11.70 5.03
C VAL A 101 1.68 -12.66 5.50
N LEU A 102 0.41 -12.29 5.40
CA LEU A 102 -0.71 -13.16 5.79
C LEU A 102 -0.85 -14.38 4.89
N ALA A 103 -0.60 -14.23 3.59
CA ALA A 103 -0.63 -15.37 2.66
C ALA A 103 0.38 -16.44 3.12
N VAL A 104 1.63 -16.03 3.37
CA VAL A 104 2.68 -16.93 3.87
C VAL A 104 2.34 -17.47 5.26
N TYR A 105 1.83 -16.62 6.17
CA TYR A 105 1.45 -17.03 7.52
C TYR A 105 0.43 -18.18 7.49
N PHE A 106 -0.68 -18.02 6.78
CA PHE A 106 -1.73 -19.04 6.75
C PHE A 106 -1.31 -20.29 5.97
N GLU A 107 -0.40 -20.19 5.01
CA GLU A 107 0.21 -21.35 4.36
C GLU A 107 1.09 -22.15 5.34
N ILE A 108 1.93 -21.48 6.14
CA ILE A 108 2.79 -22.14 7.15
C ILE A 108 1.97 -22.87 8.22
N PHE A 109 0.84 -22.29 8.63
CA PHE A 109 -0.05 -22.86 9.65
C PHE A 109 -1.19 -23.74 9.08
N ASP A 110 -1.14 -24.07 7.79
CA ASP A 110 -2.12 -24.91 7.06
C ASP A 110 -3.60 -24.45 7.15
N ASP A 111 -3.84 -23.15 7.36
CA ASP A 111 -5.19 -22.56 7.32
C ASP A 111 -5.57 -22.16 5.88
N LYS A 112 -5.87 -23.18 5.07
CA LYS A 112 -6.27 -23.02 3.67
C LYS A 112 -7.50 -22.12 3.47
N PRO A 113 -8.56 -22.16 4.32
CA PRO A 113 -9.66 -21.20 4.23
C PRO A 113 -9.20 -19.74 4.38
N ALA A 114 -8.38 -19.42 5.38
CA ALA A 114 -7.89 -18.06 5.59
C ALA A 114 -6.96 -17.60 4.47
N ALA A 115 -6.03 -18.46 4.01
CA ALA A 115 -5.16 -18.17 2.86
C ALA A 115 -5.98 -17.83 1.60
N ARG A 116 -7.05 -18.59 1.33
CA ARG A 116 -7.99 -18.29 0.23
C ARG A 116 -8.69 -16.94 0.41
N ARG A 117 -9.11 -16.59 1.64
CA ARG A 117 -9.71 -15.28 1.93
C ARG A 117 -8.72 -14.14 1.69
N VAL A 118 -7.46 -14.29 2.09
CA VAL A 118 -6.39 -13.31 1.82
C VAL A 118 -6.19 -13.14 0.31
N LYS A 119 -6.04 -14.24 -0.43
CA LYS A 119 -5.89 -14.20 -1.89
C LYS A 119 -7.09 -13.53 -2.56
N ASN A 120 -8.31 -13.91 -2.18
CA ASN A 120 -9.53 -13.31 -2.73
C ASN A 120 -9.61 -11.80 -2.44
N LEU A 121 -9.25 -11.40 -1.22
CA LEU A 121 -9.19 -9.99 -0.86
C LEU A 121 -8.17 -9.24 -1.73
N TYR A 122 -6.96 -9.78 -1.90
CA TYR A 122 -5.93 -9.19 -2.75
C TYR A 122 -6.43 -9.01 -4.19
N LEU A 123 -6.97 -10.08 -4.78
CA LEU A 123 -7.52 -10.04 -6.13
C LEU A 123 -8.58 -8.96 -6.32
N ASN A 124 -9.36 -8.65 -5.29
CA ASN A 124 -10.50 -7.74 -5.37
C ASN A 124 -10.31 -6.42 -4.58
N PHE A 125 -9.10 -6.14 -4.10
CA PHE A 125 -8.81 -4.93 -3.34
C PHE A 125 -8.78 -3.70 -4.28
N HIS A 126 -9.50 -2.63 -3.92
CA HIS A 126 -9.51 -1.38 -4.65
C HIS A 126 -8.75 -0.29 -3.89
N GLN A 127 -7.69 0.21 -4.51
CA GLN A 127 -6.83 1.26 -3.99
C GLN A 127 -7.44 2.63 -4.23
N LYS A 128 -7.22 3.54 -3.29
CA LYS A 128 -7.59 4.96 -3.43
C LYS A 128 -6.46 5.84 -3.95
N SER A 129 -5.24 5.32 -4.00
CA SER A 129 -4.08 6.02 -4.54
C SER A 129 -4.03 5.93 -6.07
N SER A 130 -3.71 7.04 -6.72
CA SER A 130 -3.28 7.04 -8.12
C SER A 130 -1.77 6.87 -8.23
N ASN A 131 -1.31 6.38 -9.37
CA ASN A 131 0.12 6.24 -9.66
C ASN A 131 0.36 6.63 -11.11
N ARG A 132 1.23 7.61 -11.35
CA ARG A 132 1.48 8.16 -12.70
C ARG A 132 1.85 7.08 -13.73
N VAL A 133 2.64 6.08 -13.34
CA VAL A 133 3.03 4.98 -14.23
C VAL A 133 1.81 4.14 -14.59
N VAL A 134 0.96 3.86 -13.60
CA VAL A 134 -0.26 3.07 -13.77
C VAL A 134 -1.22 3.80 -14.69
N ASN A 135 -1.48 5.08 -14.44
CA ASN A 135 -2.35 5.90 -15.29
C ASN A 135 -1.83 5.92 -16.74
N GLN A 136 -0.51 6.14 -16.94
CA GLN A 136 0.09 6.14 -18.26
C GLN A 136 -0.10 4.80 -19.00
N VAL A 137 0.11 3.68 -18.32
CA VAL A 137 -0.09 2.35 -18.92
C VAL A 137 -1.56 2.09 -19.19
N ALA A 138 -2.45 2.44 -18.25
CA ALA A 138 -3.89 2.26 -18.40
C ALA A 138 -4.43 3.04 -19.59
N ASP A 139 -4.01 4.30 -19.76
CA ASP A 139 -4.40 5.15 -20.87
C ASP A 139 -3.86 4.60 -22.21
N SER A 140 -2.60 4.12 -22.22
CA SER A 140 -1.99 3.52 -23.42
C SER A 140 -2.67 2.22 -23.86
N LEU A 141 -3.25 1.49 -22.92
CA LEU A 141 -3.95 0.22 -23.16
C LEU A 141 -5.47 0.39 -23.25
N HIS A 142 -6.00 1.61 -23.14
CA HIS A 142 -7.44 1.91 -23.10
C HIS A 142 -8.23 1.14 -22.02
N ILE A 143 -7.65 1.02 -20.82
CA ILE A 143 -8.23 0.29 -19.67
C ILE A 143 -8.33 1.16 -18.40
N SER A 144 -8.55 2.47 -18.53
CA SER A 144 -8.55 3.40 -17.40
C SER A 144 -9.54 3.04 -16.29
N ASP A 145 -10.67 2.38 -16.60
CA ASP A 145 -11.64 1.88 -15.59
C ASP A 145 -11.06 0.80 -14.65
N SER A 146 -9.97 0.17 -15.06
CA SER A 146 -9.35 -0.96 -14.36
C SER A 146 -8.22 -0.57 -13.40
N GLU A 147 -7.81 0.71 -13.37
CA GLU A 147 -6.60 1.14 -12.65
C GLU A 147 -6.70 1.06 -11.12
N SER A 148 -7.93 1.14 -10.59
CA SER A 148 -8.17 1.15 -9.14
C SER A 148 -8.04 -0.22 -8.49
N LYS A 149 -8.12 -1.31 -9.28
CA LYS A 149 -8.00 -2.68 -8.78
C LYS A 149 -6.53 -3.03 -8.55
N SER A 150 -6.19 -3.48 -7.34
CA SER A 150 -4.80 -3.63 -6.91
C SER A 150 -3.96 -4.54 -7.80
N VAL A 151 -4.51 -5.66 -8.25
CA VAL A 151 -3.83 -6.58 -9.17
C VAL A 151 -3.50 -5.96 -10.52
N HIS A 152 -4.39 -5.12 -11.05
CA HIS A 152 -4.13 -4.41 -12.31
C HIS A 152 -3.07 -3.34 -12.09
N MET A 153 -3.15 -2.60 -10.99
CA MET A 153 -2.14 -1.61 -10.63
C MET A 153 -0.74 -2.24 -10.52
N GLN A 154 -0.62 -3.38 -9.84
CA GLN A 154 0.66 -4.10 -9.71
C GLN A 154 1.12 -4.68 -11.05
N GLY A 155 0.20 -5.26 -11.84
CA GLY A 155 0.51 -5.77 -13.17
C GLY A 155 1.01 -4.68 -14.13
N MET A 156 0.43 -3.48 -14.09
CA MET A 156 0.86 -2.34 -14.90
C MET A 156 2.23 -1.81 -14.48
N ILE A 157 2.52 -1.76 -13.17
CA ILE A 157 3.85 -1.39 -12.66
C ILE A 157 4.90 -2.41 -13.13
N GLU A 158 4.58 -3.70 -13.04
CA GLU A 158 5.44 -4.80 -13.48
C GLU A 158 5.70 -4.74 -14.99
N LEU A 159 4.63 -4.62 -15.78
CA LEU A 159 4.69 -4.45 -17.23
C LEU A 159 5.60 -3.28 -17.62
N PHE A 160 5.38 -2.11 -17.01
CA PHE A 160 6.15 -0.92 -17.33
C PHE A 160 7.64 -1.09 -17.01
N ARG A 161 7.97 -1.56 -15.81
CA ARG A 161 9.36 -1.62 -15.32
C ARG A 161 10.18 -2.73 -15.98
N HIS A 162 9.56 -3.86 -16.28
CA HIS A 162 10.28 -5.04 -16.77
C HIS A 162 10.20 -5.23 -18.29
N TYR A 163 9.25 -4.56 -18.96
CA TYR A 163 9.08 -4.64 -20.41
C TYR A 163 9.14 -3.27 -21.09
N CYS A 164 8.20 -2.36 -20.80
CA CYS A 164 8.08 -1.11 -21.58
C CYS A 164 9.32 -0.22 -21.51
N VAL A 165 9.87 0.03 -20.31
CA VAL A 165 11.08 0.84 -20.11
C VAL A 165 12.31 0.21 -20.75
N LYS A 166 12.31 -1.12 -20.92
CA LYS A 166 13.41 -1.89 -21.50
C LYS A 166 13.20 -2.22 -22.97
N GLU A 167 12.11 -1.74 -23.57
CA GLU A 167 11.74 -2.00 -24.97
C GLU A 167 11.61 -3.49 -25.32
N ARG A 168 11.28 -4.35 -24.34
CA ARG A 168 11.16 -5.81 -24.52
C ARG A 168 9.79 -6.22 -25.10
N CYS A 169 9.35 -5.55 -26.16
CA CYS A 169 8.02 -5.77 -26.75
C CYS A 169 7.84 -7.20 -27.28
N MET A 170 8.87 -7.81 -27.87
CA MET A 170 8.83 -9.19 -28.39
C MET A 170 8.75 -10.26 -27.29
N GLU A 171 9.06 -9.91 -26.04
CA GLU A 171 8.98 -10.80 -24.89
C GLU A 171 7.72 -10.57 -24.05
N CYS A 172 7.10 -9.39 -24.19
CA CYS A 172 5.86 -9.04 -23.53
C CYS A 172 4.66 -9.77 -24.15
N GLU A 173 3.80 -10.40 -23.36
CA GLU A 173 2.60 -11.08 -23.89
C GLU A 173 1.63 -10.16 -24.65
N ILE A 174 1.54 -8.88 -24.25
CA ILE A 174 0.75 -7.87 -24.99
C ILE A 174 1.51 -7.48 -26.28
N GLY A 175 2.80 -7.19 -26.18
CA GLY A 175 3.62 -6.80 -27.33
C GLY A 175 3.69 -7.87 -28.42
N LYS A 176 3.79 -9.15 -28.04
CA LYS A 176 3.74 -10.31 -28.95
C LYS A 176 2.44 -10.40 -29.75
N VAL A 177 1.34 -9.83 -29.26
CA VAL A 177 0.07 -9.80 -30.00
C VAL A 177 0.03 -8.61 -30.96
N VAL A 178 0.61 -7.47 -30.57
CA VAL A 178 0.58 -6.22 -31.35
C VAL A 178 1.61 -6.20 -32.48
N PHE A 179 2.82 -6.71 -32.24
CA PHE A 179 3.94 -6.70 -33.19
C PHE A 179 4.13 -8.04 -33.92
N LYS A 180 3.11 -8.89 -33.87
CA LYS A 180 3.07 -10.14 -34.62
C LYS A 180 2.79 -9.91 -36.10
#